data_AF-L1JB17-F1
#
_entry.id   AF-L1JB17-F1
#
_cell.length_a   1.000
_cell.length_b   1.000
_cell.length_c   1.000
_cell.angle_alpha   90.00
_cell.angle_beta   90.00
_cell.angle_gamma   90.00
#
_symmetry.space_group_name_H-M   'P 1'
#
loop_
_entity.id
_entity.type
_entity.pdbx_description
1 polymer ?
#
loop_
_entity_poly.entity_id
_entity_poly.type
_entity_poly.pdbx_seq_one_letter_code
_entity_poly.pdbx_strand_id
1 'polypeptide(L)'
;MAIKAQSELSGVMNIEIRRGIESKEMQNDQGQEGYGSTSMRQGDHVIYVSIGDAQGRRRHFGENRMGKAVLGGLALVLCACLLVSSAMEERKYVPFSSVLAVWKEQMANIKKLEMQLAAKEVKKDMVNKASMHLRAADKAIAFQLAAQPVTSKLAVDCAKKDSYDILKNAFTGLATNISAENATLFAKDQELYAAATEAKEKWLTAESKFRSAESDHKSAKEAAAYARSKYDFYESAVTQGQNEYDAVKPQLDSEKSQLSAELPILQQIKALISSMNGASTKAAPTSLMQVGNLKSLILSLSPPSRNKKIAKQITHVRTVLAETNTVGTMASMLSVIDGIVSHIETRVTEINNDVARMESDLNDNKGKRESWQEKVVDLSDAADKAENKMNSAGLVRQQLGGDHLVKQQDYEDNHATFLDEAEKLTRQSTAIAVILKKINDAISQCG
;
A
#
# COMPACT_ATOMS: atom_id res chain seq x y z
N MET A 1 35.86 -36.44 20.76
CA MET A 1 36.95 -36.57 19.77
C MET A 1 36.44 -35.92 18.50
N ALA A 2 36.75 -34.63 18.35
CA ALA A 2 37.86 -34.19 17.50
C ALA A 2 37.42 -34.16 16.02
N ILE A 3 37.51 -33.06 15.28
CA ILE A 3 37.98 -31.69 15.50
C ILE A 3 37.64 -30.96 14.19
N LYS A 4 37.39 -29.64 14.28
CA LYS A 4 37.62 -28.59 13.27
C LYS A 4 37.50 -28.94 11.78
N ALA A 5 36.63 -28.23 11.07
CA ALA A 5 37.01 -27.05 10.27
C ALA A 5 35.91 -26.73 9.24
N GLN A 6 34.90 -25.95 9.66
CA GLN A 6 34.00 -25.29 8.72
C GLN A 6 33.50 -23.96 9.29
N SER A 7 34.42 -23.23 9.96
CA SER A 7 34.18 -21.91 10.56
C SER A 7 35.28 -20.90 10.21
N GLU A 8 35.74 -20.89 8.96
CA GLU A 8 36.61 -19.82 8.44
C GLU A 8 36.18 -19.54 7.00
N LEU A 9 35.28 -18.56 6.82
CA LEU A 9 35.13 -17.73 5.61
C LEU A 9 34.03 -16.64 5.74
N SER A 10 33.48 -16.42 6.93
CA SER A 10 32.68 -15.23 7.25
C SER A 10 33.45 -14.27 8.17
N GLY A 11 34.14 -13.29 7.57
CA GLY A 11 34.75 -12.14 8.23
C GLY A 11 35.58 -11.37 7.20
N VAL A 12 35.49 -10.06 6.99
CA VAL A 12 35.00 -8.97 7.83
C VAL A 12 34.63 -7.81 6.89
N MET A 13 33.37 -7.35 6.93
CA MET A 13 33.03 -5.99 6.54
C MET A 13 32.05 -5.44 7.57
N ASN A 14 32.58 -5.07 8.74
CA ASN A 14 31.80 -4.36 9.76
C ASN A 14 31.87 -2.87 9.46
N ILE A 15 30.80 -2.34 8.87
CA ILE A 15 30.55 -0.89 8.81
C ILE A 15 29.80 -0.53 10.09
N GLU A 16 30.52 -0.07 11.11
CA GLU A 16 29.91 0.45 12.34
C GLU A 16 29.67 1.97 12.18
N ILE A 17 28.43 2.36 11.89
CA ILE A 17 28.02 3.78 11.91
C ILE A 17 27.58 4.11 13.35
N ARG A 18 28.47 4.68 14.15
CA ARG A 18 28.08 5.26 15.45
C ARG A 18 27.57 6.69 15.25
N ARG A 19 26.28 6.91 15.55
CA ARG A 19 25.79 8.25 15.93
C ARG A 19 26.28 8.53 17.34
N GLY A 20 27.28 9.40 17.48
CA GLY A 20 27.59 10.02 18.76
C GLY A 20 26.52 11.08 19.05
N ILE A 21 25.55 10.74 19.89
CA ILE A 21 24.76 11.76 20.60
C ILE A 21 25.55 12.09 21.85
N GLU A 22 26.26 13.21 21.85
CA GLU A 22 26.75 13.79 23.10
C GLU A 22 25.52 14.33 23.87
N SER A 23 25.13 13.57 24.89
CA SER A 23 24.31 14.09 25.99
C SER A 23 25.13 15.12 26.74
N LYS A 24 24.74 16.40 26.63
CA LYS A 24 25.02 17.39 27.66
C LYS A 24 23.73 17.61 28.46
N GLU A 25 23.68 16.97 29.63
CA GLU A 25 22.89 17.46 30.76
C GLU A 25 23.31 18.90 31.07
N MET A 26 22.38 19.85 31.01
CA MET A 26 22.39 21.04 31.85
C MET A 26 20.96 21.48 32.17
N GLN A 27 20.78 21.74 33.46
CA GLN A 27 19.57 22.14 34.16
C GLN A 27 19.06 23.53 33.75
N ASN A 28 17.76 23.75 34.01
CA ASN A 28 17.01 25.00 34.16
C ASN A 28 17.80 26.33 34.14
N ASP A 29 17.33 27.33 33.38
CA ASP A 29 16.71 28.53 33.98
C ASP A 29 15.93 29.40 32.97
N GLN A 30 15.11 30.29 33.52
CA GLN A 30 14.07 31.16 32.98
C GLN A 30 14.46 32.13 31.83
N GLY A 31 13.44 32.50 31.02
CA GLY A 31 13.16 33.92 30.74
C GLY A 31 13.53 34.53 29.38
N GLN A 32 12.50 35.07 28.72
CA GLN A 32 12.44 36.26 27.85
C GLN A 32 12.75 36.20 26.33
N GLU A 33 11.72 36.73 25.63
CA GLU A 33 11.51 37.29 24.29
C GLU A 33 12.70 37.63 23.37
N GLY A 34 12.51 37.39 22.06
CA GLY A 34 13.30 38.02 20.99
C GLY A 34 12.95 37.54 19.57
N TYR A 35 12.32 38.41 18.78
CA TYR A 35 12.10 38.30 17.33
C TYR A 35 13.43 38.38 16.56
N GLY A 36 13.68 37.51 15.56
CA GLY A 36 14.74 37.78 14.56
C GLY A 36 15.37 36.58 13.83
N SER A 37 15.11 36.54 12.51
CA SER A 37 15.90 36.02 11.38
C SER A 37 16.48 34.58 11.35
N THR A 38 16.11 33.91 10.26
CA THR A 38 16.73 32.71 9.68
C THR A 38 18.19 32.93 9.27
N SER A 39 19.10 32.11 9.80
CA SER A 39 20.29 31.64 9.05
C SER A 39 20.78 30.30 9.61
N MET A 40 20.80 29.26 8.77
CA MET A 40 21.41 27.97 9.08
C MET A 40 22.94 28.09 9.01
N ARG A 41 23.63 27.83 10.11
CA ARG A 41 25.07 27.52 10.11
C ARG A 41 25.24 26.00 10.00
N GLN A 42 25.82 25.54 8.89
CA GLN A 42 26.33 24.17 8.75
C GLN A 42 27.51 23.97 9.72
N GLY A 43 27.42 22.98 10.60
CA GLY A 43 28.55 22.48 11.38
C GLY A 43 29.36 21.48 10.56
N ASP A 44 30.68 21.64 10.57
CA ASP A 44 31.62 20.72 9.90
C ASP A 44 31.54 19.31 10.49
N HIS A 45 31.39 18.31 9.62
CA HIS A 45 31.50 16.89 9.97
C HIS A 45 32.84 16.33 9.47
N VAL A 46 33.72 15.95 10.40
CA VAL A 46 34.95 15.19 10.06
C VAL A 46 34.63 13.70 10.13
N ILE A 47 34.72 13.02 8.99
CA ILE A 47 34.54 11.57 8.88
C ILE A 47 35.92 10.91 8.85
N TYR A 48 36.20 10.04 9.82
CA TYR A 48 37.40 9.20 9.80
C TYR A 48 37.06 7.83 9.21
N VAL A 49 37.76 7.45 8.13
CA VAL A 49 37.65 6.11 7.52
C VAL A 49 38.96 5.36 7.77
N SER A 50 38.89 4.24 8.50
CA SER A 50 40.01 3.31 8.66
C SER A 50 39.69 1.97 8.01
N ILE A 51 40.63 1.42 7.25
CA ILE A 51 40.51 0.11 6.60
C ILE A 51 41.44 -0.87 7.33
N GLY A 52 40.88 -1.93 7.90
CA GLY A 52 41.64 -3.01 8.55
C GLY A 52 41.92 -4.17 7.59
N ASP A 53 43.05 -4.84 7.75
CA ASP A 53 43.35 -6.10 7.04
C ASP A 53 42.93 -7.36 7.85
N ALA A 54 42.98 -8.52 7.19
CA ALA A 54 42.51 -9.80 7.71
C ALA A 54 43.26 -10.33 8.97
N GLN A 55 44.28 -9.63 9.46
CA GLN A 55 44.98 -9.96 10.70
C GLN A 55 44.74 -8.95 11.83
N GLY A 56 43.75 -8.05 11.68
CA GLY A 56 43.29 -7.15 12.75
C GLY A 56 44.27 -6.05 13.14
N ARG A 57 45.34 -5.81 12.36
CA ARG A 57 46.26 -4.69 12.60
C ARG A 57 45.73 -3.44 11.91
N ARG A 58 45.47 -2.40 12.70
CA ARG A 58 45.08 -1.07 12.21
C ARG A 58 46.30 -0.40 11.56
N ARG A 59 46.18 0.01 10.30
CA ARG A 59 47.18 0.84 9.61
C ARG A 59 46.55 2.15 9.15
N HIS A 60 47.32 3.23 9.23
CA HIS A 60 46.88 4.54 8.75
C HIS A 60 46.84 4.57 7.22
N PHE A 61 45.91 5.35 6.65
CA PHE A 61 45.76 5.51 5.22
C PHE A 61 47.07 6.09 4.63
N GLY A 62 47.78 5.30 3.81
CA GLY A 62 49.07 5.68 3.22
C GLY A 62 50.22 4.68 3.38
N GLU A 63 50.05 3.62 4.18
CA GLU A 63 51.13 2.62 4.41
C GLU A 63 51.11 1.42 3.45
N ASN A 64 50.01 1.18 2.73
CA ASN A 64 49.85 0.11 1.73
C ASN A 64 50.28 0.55 0.31
N ARG A 65 50.69 -0.39 -0.56
CA ARG A 65 51.21 -0.08 -1.92
C ARG A 65 50.24 0.77 -2.76
N MET A 66 48.93 0.53 -2.65
CA MET A 66 47.91 1.38 -3.28
C MET A 66 47.80 2.77 -2.62
N GLY A 67 47.89 2.85 -1.28
CA GLY A 67 47.91 4.14 -0.56
C GLY A 67 49.12 5.00 -0.91
N LYS A 68 50.30 4.38 -1.11
CA LYS A 68 51.50 5.07 -1.62
C LYS A 68 51.36 5.51 -3.07
N ALA A 69 50.66 4.75 -3.91
CA ALA A 69 50.38 5.15 -5.30
C ALA A 69 49.38 6.32 -5.38
N VAL A 70 48.36 6.31 -4.51
CA VAL A 70 47.38 7.41 -4.41
C VAL A 70 47.99 8.66 -3.77
N LEU A 71 48.81 8.53 -2.72
CA LEU A 71 49.59 9.65 -2.17
C LEU A 71 50.66 10.15 -3.14
N GLY A 72 51.28 9.27 -3.92
CA GLY A 72 52.20 9.65 -5.00
C GLY A 72 51.50 10.41 -6.12
N GLY A 73 50.27 10.02 -6.47
CA GLY A 73 49.41 10.74 -7.41
C GLY A 73 48.98 12.11 -6.88
N LEU A 74 48.57 12.18 -5.60
CA LEU A 74 48.21 13.44 -4.94
C LEU A 74 49.40 14.38 -4.74
N ALA A 75 50.60 13.85 -4.43
CA ALA A 75 51.83 14.62 -4.35
C ALA A 75 52.26 15.17 -5.72
N LEU A 76 52.07 14.40 -6.81
CA LEU A 76 52.29 14.88 -8.18
C LEU A 76 51.28 15.95 -8.60
N VAL A 77 50.02 15.82 -8.18
CA VAL A 77 48.99 16.85 -8.41
C VAL A 77 49.27 18.12 -7.61
N LEU A 78 49.73 18.01 -6.36
CA LEU A 78 50.17 19.16 -5.55
C LEU A 78 51.44 19.81 -6.09
N CYS A 79 52.41 19.03 -6.60
CA CYS A 79 53.56 19.57 -7.33
C CYS A 79 53.15 20.24 -8.64
N ALA A 80 52.14 19.72 -9.35
CA ALA A 80 51.59 20.38 -10.54
C ALA A 80 50.84 21.68 -10.19
N CYS A 81 50.11 21.73 -9.07
CA CYS A 81 49.48 22.94 -8.57
C CYS A 81 50.53 23.98 -8.09
N LEU A 82 51.62 23.55 -7.46
CA LEU A 82 52.72 24.43 -7.07
C LEU A 82 53.51 24.95 -8.29
N LEU A 83 53.67 24.14 -9.34
CA LEU A 83 54.25 24.58 -10.62
C LEU A 83 53.33 25.56 -11.36
N VAL A 84 52.00 25.41 -11.23
CA VAL A 84 51.03 26.38 -11.75
C VAL A 84 51.03 27.69 -10.93
N SER A 85 51.26 27.62 -9.62
CA SER A 85 51.40 28.82 -8.76
C SER A 85 52.76 29.52 -8.90
N SER A 86 53.84 28.81 -9.25
CA SER A 86 55.15 29.42 -9.52
C SER A 86 55.35 29.87 -10.98
N ALA A 87 54.43 29.52 -11.89
CA ALA A 87 54.49 29.89 -13.31
C ALA A 87 53.77 31.20 -13.65
N MET A 88 53.38 32.00 -12.66
CA MET A 88 52.86 33.37 -12.87
C MET A 88 53.94 34.45 -12.92
N GLU A 89 55.22 34.08 -12.97
CA GLU A 89 56.29 35.02 -13.36
C GLU A 89 56.68 34.85 -14.82
N GLU A 90 56.67 35.98 -15.52
CA GLU A 90 56.77 36.16 -16.97
C GLU A 90 57.92 35.36 -17.60
N ARG A 91 57.61 34.31 -18.37
CA ARG A 91 58.35 33.90 -19.58
C ARG A 91 57.59 32.84 -20.38
N LYS A 92 57.14 33.25 -21.58
CA LYS A 92 56.73 32.44 -22.76
C LYS A 92 55.84 31.20 -22.47
N TYR A 93 54.53 31.41 -22.56
CA TYR A 93 53.51 30.35 -22.52
C TYR A 93 53.64 29.37 -23.71
N VAL A 94 53.73 28.07 -23.41
CA VAL A 94 53.20 27.02 -24.28
C VAL A 94 51.72 26.87 -23.91
N PRO A 95 50.76 26.89 -24.86
CA PRO A 95 49.34 26.93 -24.51
C PRO A 95 48.89 25.65 -23.80
N PHE A 96 48.18 25.79 -22.68
CA PHE A 96 47.63 24.70 -21.84
C PHE A 96 46.82 23.65 -22.64
N SER A 97 46.23 24.06 -23.78
CA SER A 97 45.54 23.17 -24.73
C SER A 97 46.47 22.12 -25.37
N SER A 98 47.74 22.45 -25.59
CA SER A 98 48.74 21.53 -26.15
C SER A 98 49.17 20.46 -25.14
N VAL A 99 49.25 20.80 -23.84
CA VAL A 99 49.60 19.86 -22.77
C VAL A 99 48.47 18.85 -22.53
N LEU A 100 47.21 19.30 -22.55
CA LEU A 100 46.04 18.41 -22.48
C LEU A 100 45.90 17.50 -23.70
N ALA A 101 46.23 18.00 -24.90
CA ALA A 101 46.23 17.20 -26.13
C ALA A 101 47.31 16.10 -26.08
N VAL A 102 48.54 16.46 -25.67
CA VAL A 102 49.64 15.51 -25.47
C VAL A 102 49.30 14.48 -24.39
N TRP A 103 48.63 14.87 -23.31
CA TRP A 103 48.22 13.94 -22.24
C TRP A 103 47.14 12.95 -22.71
N LYS A 104 46.12 13.40 -23.45
CA LYS A 104 45.12 12.51 -24.06
C LYS A 104 45.76 11.53 -25.04
N GLU A 105 46.69 12.00 -25.85
CA GLU A 105 47.43 11.16 -26.80
C GLU A 105 48.34 10.15 -26.08
N GLN A 106 49.03 10.55 -25.02
CA GLN A 106 49.82 9.64 -24.18
C GLN A 106 48.96 8.59 -23.48
N MET A 107 47.82 8.97 -22.89
CA MET A 107 46.90 8.02 -22.27
C MET A 107 46.32 7.03 -23.29
N ALA A 108 46.00 7.50 -24.50
CA ALA A 108 45.57 6.62 -25.60
C ALA A 108 46.69 5.66 -26.04
N ASN A 109 47.94 6.14 -26.12
CA ASN A 109 49.10 5.33 -26.47
C ASN A 109 49.45 4.31 -25.38
N ILE A 110 49.36 4.67 -24.10
CA ILE A 110 49.54 3.76 -22.97
C ILE A 110 48.47 2.66 -23.02
N LYS A 111 47.19 3.02 -23.17
CA LYS A 111 46.10 2.04 -23.31
C LYS A 111 46.31 1.12 -24.52
N LYS A 112 46.82 1.65 -25.63
CA LYS A 112 47.16 0.85 -26.83
C LYS A 112 48.31 -0.13 -26.55
N LEU A 113 49.34 0.29 -25.84
CA LEU A 113 50.45 -0.57 -25.44
C LEU A 113 50.00 -1.66 -24.45
N GLU A 114 49.15 -1.33 -23.49
CA GLU A 114 48.54 -2.29 -22.55
C GLU A 114 47.71 -3.34 -23.31
N MET A 115 46.87 -2.92 -24.26
CA MET A 115 46.13 -3.84 -25.12
C MET A 115 47.06 -4.73 -25.97
N GLN A 116 48.15 -4.18 -26.50
CA GLN A 116 49.12 -4.95 -27.27
C GLN A 116 49.89 -5.96 -26.40
N LEU A 117 50.23 -5.59 -25.16
CA LEU A 117 50.87 -6.47 -24.20
C LEU A 117 49.91 -7.62 -23.83
N ALA A 118 48.67 -7.29 -23.46
CA ALA A 118 47.64 -8.28 -23.15
C ALA A 118 47.39 -9.23 -24.33
N ALA A 119 47.36 -8.72 -25.57
CA ALA A 119 47.22 -9.55 -26.76
C ALA A 119 48.42 -10.50 -26.99
N LYS A 120 49.64 -10.06 -26.65
CA LYS A 120 50.83 -10.93 -26.70
C LYS A 120 50.79 -12.01 -25.62
N GLU A 121 50.36 -11.66 -24.41
CA GLU A 121 50.19 -12.61 -23.30
C GLU A 121 49.13 -13.66 -23.61
N VAL A 122 47.97 -13.25 -24.13
CA VAL A 122 46.91 -14.19 -24.56
C VAL A 122 47.42 -15.13 -25.66
N LYS A 123 48.13 -14.61 -26.67
CA LYS A 123 48.73 -15.46 -27.72
C LYS A 123 49.72 -16.47 -27.15
N LYS A 124 50.57 -16.05 -26.20
CA LYS A 124 51.52 -16.92 -25.51
C LYS A 124 50.79 -18.03 -24.73
N ASP A 125 49.73 -17.69 -24.00
CA ASP A 125 48.89 -18.66 -23.29
C ASP A 125 48.23 -19.66 -24.25
N MET A 126 47.70 -19.18 -25.39
CA MET A 126 47.09 -20.05 -26.40
C MET A 126 48.11 -21.00 -27.05
N VAL A 127 49.32 -20.53 -27.31
CA VAL A 127 50.42 -21.38 -27.78
C VAL A 127 50.76 -22.45 -26.75
N ASN A 128 50.87 -22.08 -25.47
CA ASN A 128 51.13 -23.04 -24.40
C ASN A 128 50.05 -24.12 -24.32
N LYS A 129 48.77 -23.72 -24.35
CA LYS A 129 47.64 -24.64 -24.29
C LYS A 129 47.57 -25.55 -25.50
N ALA A 130 47.66 -25.01 -26.71
CA ALA A 130 47.61 -25.80 -27.95
C ALA A 130 48.80 -26.76 -28.07
N SER A 131 49.98 -26.37 -27.58
CA SER A 131 51.20 -27.15 -27.75
C SER A 131 51.58 -28.03 -26.55
N MET A 132 50.77 -28.08 -25.48
CA MET A 132 51.14 -28.72 -24.20
C MET A 132 51.69 -30.14 -24.35
N HIS A 133 51.07 -30.94 -25.22
CA HIS A 133 51.43 -32.34 -25.47
C HIS A 133 52.34 -32.56 -26.70
N LEU A 134 52.80 -31.48 -27.34
CA LEU A 134 53.67 -31.57 -28.51
C LEU A 134 55.14 -31.73 -28.14
N ARG A 135 55.95 -32.19 -29.10
CA ARG A 135 57.41 -32.30 -28.93
C ARG A 135 58.03 -30.91 -28.80
N ALA A 136 59.21 -30.83 -28.18
CA ALA A 136 59.92 -29.57 -27.96
C ALA A 136 60.19 -28.80 -29.27
N ALA A 137 60.48 -29.51 -30.37
CA ALA A 137 60.68 -28.92 -31.69
C ALA A 137 59.40 -28.24 -32.24
N ASP A 138 58.25 -28.92 -32.11
CA ASP A 138 56.95 -28.42 -32.57
C ASP A 138 56.49 -27.22 -31.72
N LYS A 139 56.76 -27.25 -30.41
CA LYS A 139 56.54 -26.12 -29.48
C LYS A 139 57.34 -24.87 -29.89
N ALA A 140 58.62 -25.03 -30.23
CA ALA A 140 59.46 -23.92 -30.64
C ALA A 140 58.94 -23.22 -31.91
N ILE A 141 58.47 -24.02 -32.88
CA ILE A 141 57.85 -23.52 -34.12
C ILE A 141 56.56 -22.74 -33.80
N ALA A 142 55.72 -23.25 -32.91
CA ALA A 142 54.49 -22.57 -32.49
C ALA A 142 54.75 -21.18 -31.87
N PHE A 143 55.77 -21.07 -31.00
CA PHE A 143 56.17 -19.79 -30.42
C PHE A 143 56.73 -18.81 -31.46
N GLN A 144 57.56 -19.31 -32.39
CA GLN A 144 58.11 -18.50 -33.47
C GLN A 144 56.99 -17.92 -34.35
N LEU A 145 56.02 -18.76 -34.75
CA LEU A 145 54.87 -18.33 -35.53
C LEU A 145 54.01 -17.32 -34.78
N ALA A 146 53.72 -17.55 -33.50
CA ALA A 146 52.90 -16.63 -32.70
C ALA A 146 53.56 -15.26 -32.48
N ALA A 147 54.89 -15.23 -32.30
CA ALA A 147 55.67 -14.02 -32.05
C ALA A 147 55.87 -13.13 -33.29
N GLN A 148 55.86 -13.69 -34.51
CA GLN A 148 56.08 -12.91 -35.72
C GLN A 148 54.98 -11.84 -35.95
N PRO A 149 55.33 -10.62 -36.38
CA PRO A 149 54.33 -9.63 -36.76
C PRO A 149 53.57 -10.10 -38.03
N VAL A 150 52.29 -9.73 -38.15
CA VAL A 150 51.45 -10.13 -39.30
C VAL A 150 51.96 -9.51 -40.62
N THR A 151 52.78 -8.45 -40.55
CA THR A 151 53.31 -7.69 -41.69
C THR A 151 54.64 -8.21 -42.24
N SER A 152 55.33 -9.12 -41.55
CA SER A 152 56.57 -9.71 -42.04
C SER A 152 56.29 -10.93 -42.92
N LYS A 153 57.01 -11.08 -44.04
CA LYS A 153 57.04 -12.36 -44.77
C LYS A 153 57.41 -13.45 -43.77
N LEU A 154 56.56 -14.46 -43.64
CA LEU A 154 56.81 -15.60 -42.78
C LEU A 154 58.09 -16.27 -43.28
N ALA A 155 59.13 -16.36 -42.46
CA ALA A 155 60.30 -17.18 -42.76
C ALA A 155 59.91 -18.65 -42.57
N VAL A 156 59.35 -19.27 -43.62
CA VAL A 156 58.85 -20.64 -43.60
C VAL A 156 59.98 -21.63 -43.90
N ASP A 157 60.09 -22.67 -43.09
CA ASP A 157 61.01 -23.78 -43.31
C ASP A 157 60.22 -24.99 -43.80
N CYS A 158 60.24 -25.23 -45.11
CA CYS A 158 59.45 -26.31 -45.71
C CYS A 158 59.94 -27.72 -45.36
N ALA A 159 61.12 -27.87 -44.76
CA ALA A 159 61.53 -29.15 -44.18
C ALA A 159 60.71 -29.53 -42.93
N LYS A 160 59.94 -28.58 -42.36
CA LYS A 160 59.12 -28.76 -41.15
C LYS A 160 57.61 -28.80 -41.44
N LYS A 161 57.23 -29.17 -42.66
CA LYS A 161 55.82 -29.26 -43.09
C LYS A 161 54.96 -30.09 -42.11
N ASP A 162 55.45 -31.26 -41.72
CA ASP A 162 54.76 -32.15 -40.77
C ASP A 162 54.48 -31.45 -39.42
N SER A 163 55.41 -30.61 -38.94
CA SER A 163 55.21 -29.84 -37.72
C SER A 163 54.11 -28.78 -37.88
N TYR A 164 54.00 -28.15 -39.06
CA TYR A 164 52.92 -27.20 -39.33
C TYR A 164 51.56 -27.90 -39.38
N ASP A 165 51.47 -29.11 -39.95
CA ASP A 165 50.23 -29.89 -39.97
C ASP A 165 49.82 -30.37 -38.57
N ILE A 166 50.78 -30.81 -37.75
CA ILE A 166 50.55 -31.14 -36.33
C ILE A 166 50.01 -29.91 -35.58
N LEU A 167 50.63 -28.73 -35.78
CA LEU A 167 50.19 -27.49 -35.16
C LEU A 167 48.80 -27.07 -35.64
N LYS A 168 48.51 -27.20 -36.94
CA LYS A 168 47.17 -26.93 -37.48
C LYS A 168 46.11 -27.75 -36.76
N ASN A 169 46.32 -29.06 -36.64
CA ASN A 169 45.39 -29.94 -35.94
C ASN A 169 45.24 -29.56 -34.45
N ALA A 170 46.36 -29.26 -33.77
CA ALA A 170 46.33 -28.87 -32.36
C ALA A 170 45.57 -27.55 -32.12
N PHE A 171 45.82 -26.52 -32.95
CA PHE A 171 45.13 -25.24 -32.83
C PHE A 171 43.67 -25.31 -33.32
N THR A 172 43.35 -26.14 -34.31
CA THR A 172 41.96 -26.41 -34.70
C THR A 172 41.19 -27.08 -33.57
N GLY A 173 41.77 -28.09 -32.91
CA GLY A 173 41.17 -28.73 -31.75
C GLY A 173 40.93 -27.74 -30.60
N LEU A 174 41.91 -26.88 -30.30
CA LEU A 174 41.73 -25.83 -29.29
C LEU A 174 40.65 -24.82 -29.69
N ALA A 175 40.58 -24.42 -30.97
CA ALA A 175 39.53 -23.53 -31.47
C ALA A 175 38.12 -24.13 -31.26
N THR A 176 37.96 -25.41 -31.58
CA THR A 176 36.69 -26.13 -31.37
C THR A 176 36.32 -26.18 -29.89
N ASN A 177 37.27 -26.46 -28.99
CA ASN A 177 37.02 -26.48 -27.55
C ASN A 177 36.58 -25.11 -27.02
N ILE A 178 37.29 -24.03 -27.37
CA ILE A 178 36.92 -22.67 -26.96
C ILE A 178 35.54 -22.28 -27.51
N SER A 179 35.22 -22.67 -28.75
CA SER A 179 33.89 -22.42 -29.32
C SER A 179 32.79 -23.16 -28.56
N ALA A 180 33.04 -24.41 -28.13
CA ALA A 180 32.09 -25.20 -27.34
C ALA A 180 31.92 -24.65 -25.92
N GLU A 181 33.02 -24.24 -25.27
CA GLU A 181 32.99 -23.55 -23.97
C GLU A 181 32.17 -22.25 -24.05
N ASN A 182 32.40 -21.44 -25.09
CA ASN A 182 31.66 -20.20 -25.30
C ASN A 182 30.17 -20.46 -25.53
N ALA A 183 29.81 -21.43 -26.37
CA ALA A 183 28.40 -21.80 -26.57
C ALA A 183 27.71 -22.24 -25.27
N THR A 184 28.41 -23.01 -24.43
CA THR A 184 27.90 -23.46 -23.12
C THR A 184 27.69 -22.29 -22.16
N LEU A 185 28.65 -21.35 -22.13
CA LEU A 185 28.59 -20.15 -21.30
C LEU A 185 27.37 -19.27 -21.66
N PHE A 186 27.16 -19.00 -22.95
CA PHE A 186 26.01 -18.23 -23.44
C PHE A 186 24.68 -18.95 -23.19
N ALA A 187 24.63 -20.27 -23.36
CA ALA A 187 23.43 -21.05 -23.08
C ALA A 187 23.03 -20.96 -21.59
N LYS A 188 24.00 -21.04 -20.68
CA LYS A 188 23.76 -20.91 -19.23
C LYS A 188 23.24 -19.51 -18.85
N ASP A 189 23.86 -18.45 -19.38
CA ASP A 189 23.40 -17.08 -19.12
C ASP A 189 21.96 -16.86 -19.61
N GLN A 190 21.65 -17.36 -20.81
CA GLN A 190 20.30 -17.30 -21.36
C GLN A 190 19.28 -18.08 -20.52
N GLU A 191 19.64 -19.25 -20.00
CA GLU A 191 18.78 -20.04 -19.11
C GLU A 191 18.46 -19.28 -17.81
N LEU A 192 19.47 -18.68 -17.18
CA LEU A 192 19.30 -17.89 -15.96
C LEU A 192 18.45 -16.64 -16.21
N TYR A 193 18.68 -15.94 -17.33
CA TYR A 193 17.87 -14.80 -17.72
C TYR A 193 16.40 -15.17 -17.95
N ALA A 194 16.16 -16.28 -18.65
CA ALA A 194 14.80 -16.78 -18.88
C ALA A 194 14.10 -17.16 -17.58
N ALA A 195 14.79 -17.84 -16.66
CA ALA A 195 14.26 -18.20 -15.35
C ALA A 195 13.91 -16.97 -14.50
N ALA A 196 14.77 -15.95 -14.47
CA ALA A 196 14.51 -14.70 -13.77
C ALA A 196 13.29 -13.96 -14.35
N THR A 197 13.17 -13.93 -15.68
CA THR A 197 12.04 -13.30 -16.37
C THR A 197 10.73 -14.03 -16.10
N GLU A 198 10.72 -15.37 -16.20
CA GLU A 198 9.53 -16.17 -15.92
C GLU A 198 9.07 -16.00 -14.46
N ALA A 199 9.99 -16.02 -13.49
CA ALA A 199 9.67 -15.80 -12.08
C ALA A 199 9.07 -14.40 -11.85
N LYS A 200 9.61 -13.37 -12.52
CA LYS A 200 9.08 -12.00 -12.47
C LYS A 200 7.65 -11.91 -13.00
N GLU A 201 7.36 -12.51 -14.14
CA GLU A 201 6.02 -12.50 -14.74
C GLU A 201 4.99 -13.20 -13.85
N LYS A 202 5.37 -14.34 -13.25
CA LYS A 202 4.53 -15.04 -12.26
C LYS A 202 4.25 -14.16 -11.04
N TRP A 203 5.27 -13.51 -10.51
CA TRP A 203 5.12 -12.61 -9.37
C TRP A 203 4.22 -11.41 -9.70
N LEU A 204 4.41 -10.75 -10.85
CA LEU A 204 3.56 -9.63 -11.30
C LEU A 204 2.09 -10.05 -11.47
N THR A 205 1.85 -11.25 -11.99
CA THR A 205 0.50 -11.81 -12.11
C THR A 205 -0.12 -12.02 -10.73
N ALA A 206 0.65 -12.53 -9.76
CA ALA A 206 0.17 -12.71 -8.39
C ALA A 206 -0.06 -11.38 -7.65
N GLU A 207 0.80 -10.38 -7.85
CA GLU A 207 0.63 -9.01 -7.34
C GLU A 207 -0.66 -8.37 -7.88
N SER A 208 -0.94 -8.53 -9.18
CA SER A 208 -2.20 -8.06 -9.77
C SER A 208 -3.42 -8.70 -9.12
N LYS A 209 -3.43 -10.03 -8.96
CA LYS A 209 -4.51 -10.76 -8.27
C LYS A 209 -4.68 -10.31 -6.82
N PHE A 210 -3.58 -10.08 -6.10
CA PHE A 210 -3.62 -9.57 -4.73
C PHE A 210 -4.27 -8.19 -4.66
N ARG A 211 -3.89 -7.26 -5.53
CA ARG A 211 -4.50 -5.90 -5.57
C ARG A 211 -6.00 -5.93 -5.86
N SER A 212 -6.43 -6.79 -6.78
CA SER A 212 -7.87 -6.98 -7.03
C SER A 212 -8.58 -7.52 -5.78
N ALA A 213 -8.02 -8.54 -5.12
CA ALA A 213 -8.60 -9.08 -3.90
C ALA A 213 -8.61 -8.09 -2.72
N GLU A 214 -7.58 -7.24 -2.61
CA GLU A 214 -7.51 -6.16 -1.62
C GLU A 214 -8.62 -5.13 -1.85
N SER A 215 -8.88 -4.75 -3.10
CA SER A 215 -9.98 -3.85 -3.46
C SER A 215 -11.35 -4.47 -3.13
N ASP A 216 -11.55 -5.75 -3.47
CA ASP A 216 -12.77 -6.50 -3.13
C ASP A 216 -12.99 -6.52 -1.61
N HIS A 217 -11.94 -6.80 -0.83
CA HIS A 217 -12.00 -6.83 0.63
C HIS A 217 -12.38 -5.47 1.23
N LYS A 218 -11.75 -4.38 0.78
CA LYS A 218 -12.08 -3.03 1.26
C LYS A 218 -13.56 -2.69 1.01
N SER A 219 -14.04 -2.95 -0.21
CA SER A 219 -15.43 -2.69 -0.56
C SER A 219 -16.40 -3.54 0.27
N ALA A 220 -16.13 -4.84 0.44
CA ALA A 220 -16.96 -5.72 1.24
C ALA A 220 -17.01 -5.30 2.72
N LYS A 221 -15.86 -4.90 3.28
CA LYS A 221 -15.75 -4.41 4.66
C LYS A 221 -16.54 -3.11 4.88
N GLU A 222 -16.49 -2.18 3.94
CA GLU A 222 -17.28 -0.95 3.98
C GLU A 222 -18.78 -1.24 3.88
N ALA A 223 -19.18 -2.17 3.01
CA ALA A 223 -20.58 -2.59 2.90
C ALA A 223 -21.11 -3.24 4.19
N ALA A 224 -20.32 -4.11 4.83
CA ALA A 224 -20.66 -4.71 6.12
C ALA A 224 -20.79 -3.65 7.22
N ALA A 225 -19.87 -2.69 7.29
CA ALA A 225 -19.93 -1.59 8.25
C ALA A 225 -21.17 -0.70 8.04
N TYR A 226 -21.52 -0.42 6.79
CA TYR A 226 -22.73 0.33 6.45
C TYR A 226 -24.00 -0.41 6.90
N ALA A 227 -24.10 -1.71 6.60
CA ALA A 227 -25.23 -2.53 7.01
C ALA A 227 -25.38 -2.57 8.53
N ARG A 228 -24.26 -2.68 9.25
CA ARG A 228 -24.23 -2.63 10.71
C ARG A 228 -24.77 -1.32 11.24
N SER A 229 -24.30 -0.20 10.70
CA SER A 229 -24.80 1.14 11.07
C SER A 229 -26.31 1.29 10.82
N LYS A 230 -26.83 0.75 9.72
CA LYS A 230 -28.26 0.76 9.43
C LYS A 230 -29.07 -0.11 10.38
N TYR A 231 -28.57 -1.30 10.71
CA TYR A 231 -29.19 -2.15 11.74
C TYR A 231 -29.28 -1.42 13.08
N ASP A 232 -28.17 -0.84 13.57
CA ASP A 232 -28.13 -0.14 14.86
C ASP A 232 -29.06 1.09 14.89
N PHE A 233 -29.19 1.79 13.75
CA PHE A 233 -30.16 2.89 13.58
C PHE A 233 -31.61 2.41 13.76
N TYR A 234 -32.01 1.33 13.08
CA TYR A 234 -33.38 0.83 13.19
C TYR A 234 -33.65 0.15 14.52
N GLU A 235 -32.67 -0.51 15.13
CA GLU A 235 -32.80 -1.05 16.49
C GLU A 235 -33.07 0.06 17.52
N SER A 236 -32.35 1.19 17.38
CA SER A 236 -32.60 2.37 18.22
C SER A 236 -33.99 2.96 17.98
N ALA A 237 -34.42 3.04 16.71
CA ALA A 237 -35.76 3.54 16.36
C ALA A 237 -36.88 2.62 16.87
N VAL A 238 -36.71 1.30 16.81
CA VAL A 238 -37.66 0.32 17.37
C VAL A 238 -37.74 0.48 18.89
N THR A 239 -36.59 0.60 19.57
CA THR A 239 -36.55 0.78 21.02
C THR A 239 -37.25 2.07 21.45
N GLN A 240 -36.95 3.19 20.77
CA GLN A 240 -37.60 4.47 21.05
C GLN A 240 -39.09 4.42 20.76
N GLY A 241 -39.49 3.89 19.59
CA GLY A 241 -40.89 3.78 19.20
C GLY A 241 -41.69 2.86 20.13
N GLN A 242 -41.10 1.77 20.60
CA GLN A 242 -41.73 0.87 21.58
C GLN A 242 -41.91 1.57 22.93
N ASN A 243 -40.89 2.29 23.41
CA ASN A 243 -40.99 3.06 24.65
C ASN A 243 -42.07 4.16 24.57
N GLU A 244 -42.14 4.88 23.44
CA GLU A 244 -43.17 5.88 23.22
C GLU A 244 -44.57 5.24 23.14
N TYR A 245 -44.70 4.12 22.42
CA TYR A 245 -45.94 3.37 22.32
C TYR A 245 -46.44 2.90 23.68
N ASP A 246 -45.58 2.27 24.47
CA ASP A 246 -45.91 1.73 25.80
C ASP A 246 -46.22 2.86 26.81
N ALA A 247 -45.60 4.04 26.65
CA ALA A 247 -45.86 5.19 27.51
C ALA A 247 -47.16 5.92 27.14
N VAL A 248 -47.44 6.11 25.84
CA VAL A 248 -48.51 6.99 25.34
C VAL A 248 -49.82 6.22 25.15
N LYS A 249 -49.78 5.00 24.60
CA LYS A 249 -51.00 4.25 24.27
C LYS A 249 -51.91 4.00 25.47
N PRO A 250 -51.44 3.56 26.65
CA PRO A 250 -52.32 3.35 27.80
C PRO A 250 -53.06 4.63 28.21
N GLN A 251 -52.40 5.77 28.02
CA GLN A 251 -52.97 7.06 28.34
C GLN A 251 -54.05 7.49 27.34
N LEU A 252 -53.82 7.24 26.05
CA LEU A 252 -54.79 7.48 24.98
C LEU A 252 -55.98 6.52 25.09
N ASP A 253 -55.75 5.25 25.40
CA ASP A 253 -56.80 4.25 25.65
C ASP A 253 -57.67 4.66 26.85
N SER A 254 -57.04 5.13 27.94
CA SER A 254 -57.76 5.64 29.10
C SER A 254 -58.58 6.89 28.77
N GLU A 255 -58.04 7.84 28.00
CA GLU A 255 -58.77 9.03 27.55
C GLU A 255 -59.98 8.60 26.69
N LYS A 256 -59.77 7.73 25.70
CA LYS A 256 -60.82 7.19 24.83
C LYS A 256 -61.92 6.50 25.63
N SER A 257 -61.56 5.68 26.62
CA SER A 257 -62.53 4.98 27.47
C SER A 257 -63.37 5.96 28.29
N GLN A 258 -62.77 7.01 28.85
CA GLN A 258 -63.52 8.06 29.57
C GLN A 258 -64.47 8.77 28.62
N LEU A 259 -63.98 9.25 27.48
CA LEU A 259 -64.77 9.97 26.49
C LEU A 259 -65.95 9.13 25.95
N SER A 260 -65.73 7.82 25.76
CA SER A 260 -66.77 6.90 25.29
C SER A 260 -67.84 6.61 26.35
N ALA A 261 -67.50 6.69 27.64
CA ALA A 261 -68.47 6.55 28.74
C ALA A 261 -69.35 7.80 28.91
N GLU A 262 -68.81 8.99 28.63
CA GLU A 262 -69.54 10.26 28.74
C GLU A 262 -70.50 10.49 27.55
N LEU A 263 -70.15 10.00 26.36
CA LEU A 263 -70.95 10.17 25.14
C LEU A 263 -72.45 9.76 25.31
N PRO A 264 -72.81 8.58 25.83
CA PRO A 264 -74.21 8.20 26.00
C PRO A 264 -74.95 9.08 27.02
N ILE A 265 -74.27 9.55 28.06
CA ILE A 265 -74.86 10.46 29.05
C ILE A 265 -75.19 11.79 28.38
N LEU A 266 -74.27 12.35 27.60
CA LEU A 266 -74.48 13.58 26.84
C LEU A 266 -75.61 13.45 25.81
N GLN A 267 -75.73 12.30 25.14
CA GLN A 267 -76.84 12.01 24.23
C GLN A 267 -78.19 11.93 24.96
N GLN A 268 -78.23 11.35 26.16
CA GLN A 268 -79.44 11.34 27.00
C GLN A 268 -79.83 12.75 27.46
N ILE A 269 -78.86 13.55 27.90
CA ILE A 269 -79.07 14.95 28.29
C ILE A 269 -79.61 15.74 27.09
N LYS A 270 -78.99 15.58 25.90
CA LYS A 270 -79.46 16.21 24.65
C LYS A 270 -80.92 15.85 24.36
N ALA A 271 -81.26 14.56 24.37
CA ALA A 271 -82.62 14.08 24.10
C ALA A 271 -83.64 14.65 25.10
N LEU A 272 -83.27 14.72 26.38
CA LEU A 272 -84.13 15.23 27.44
C LEU A 272 -84.36 16.73 27.29
N ILE A 273 -83.33 17.54 26.99
CA ILE A 273 -83.47 18.97 26.69
C ILE A 273 -84.33 19.19 25.45
N SER A 274 -84.13 18.42 24.37
CA SER A 274 -84.96 18.52 23.16
C SER A 274 -86.44 18.20 23.45
N SER A 275 -86.71 17.20 24.29
CA SER A 275 -88.08 16.86 24.69
C SER A 275 -88.77 17.95 25.51
N MET A 276 -88.00 18.66 26.34
CA MET A 276 -88.50 19.78 27.15
C MET A 276 -88.75 21.04 26.32
N ASN A 277 -87.90 21.30 25.31
CA ASN A 277 -88.06 22.45 24.41
C ASN A 277 -89.28 22.30 23.47
N GLY A 278 -89.77 21.08 23.24
CA GLY A 278 -90.96 20.78 22.43
C GLY A 278 -92.29 20.68 23.20
N ALA A 279 -92.28 20.70 24.54
CA ALA A 279 -93.47 20.50 25.36
C ALA A 279 -94.24 21.81 25.62
N SER A 280 -95.43 21.93 25.04
CA SER A 280 -96.41 23.01 25.25
C SER A 280 -96.81 23.14 26.74
N THR A 281 -97.12 24.37 27.16
CA THR A 281 -97.28 24.92 28.52
C THR A 281 -98.31 24.28 29.47
N LYS A 282 -98.85 23.08 29.19
CA LYS A 282 -99.84 22.37 30.03
C LYS A 282 -99.30 21.19 30.85
N ALA A 283 -98.00 20.88 30.79
CA ALA A 283 -97.38 19.69 31.42
C ALA A 283 -96.53 20.00 32.68
N ALA A 284 -97.00 20.87 33.58
CA ALA A 284 -96.22 21.38 34.73
C ALA A 284 -95.64 20.32 35.71
N PRO A 285 -96.30 19.18 36.02
CA PRO A 285 -95.70 18.16 36.89
C PRO A 285 -94.62 17.34 36.17
N THR A 286 -94.83 17.05 34.88
CA THR A 286 -93.92 16.24 34.05
C THR A 286 -92.63 17.00 33.73
N SER A 287 -92.73 18.32 33.51
CA SER A 287 -91.57 19.18 33.27
C SER A 287 -90.67 19.31 34.50
N LEU A 288 -91.22 19.34 35.72
CA LEU A 288 -90.44 19.38 36.96
C LEU A 288 -89.64 18.09 37.21
N MET A 289 -90.22 16.91 36.92
CA MET A 289 -89.50 15.64 37.00
C MET A 289 -88.38 15.53 35.94
N GLN A 290 -88.62 16.06 34.74
CA GLN A 290 -87.59 16.13 33.69
C GLN A 290 -86.43 17.05 34.08
N VAL A 291 -86.67 18.20 34.72
CA VAL A 291 -85.60 19.06 35.26
C VAL A 291 -84.77 18.34 36.34
N GLY A 292 -85.41 17.55 37.21
CA GLY A 292 -84.70 16.74 38.22
C GLY A 292 -83.77 15.70 37.59
N ASN A 293 -84.24 14.98 36.57
CA ASN A 293 -83.46 14.01 35.80
C ASN A 293 -82.34 14.67 34.97
N LEU A 294 -82.60 15.86 34.42
CA LEU A 294 -81.57 16.65 33.73
C LEU A 294 -80.43 16.99 34.67
N LYS A 295 -80.77 17.44 35.89
CA LYS A 295 -79.80 17.81 36.91
C LYS A 295 -78.98 16.62 37.38
N SER A 296 -79.60 15.45 37.59
CA SER A 296 -78.85 14.24 37.97
C SER A 296 -77.88 13.79 36.87
N LEU A 297 -78.31 13.80 35.60
CA LEU A 297 -77.45 13.42 34.46
C LEU A 297 -76.26 14.39 34.30
N ILE A 298 -76.49 15.71 34.33
CA ILE A 298 -75.41 16.70 34.22
C ILE A 298 -74.41 16.61 35.39
N LEU A 299 -74.88 16.29 36.60
CA LEU A 299 -74.00 16.05 37.75
C LEU A 299 -73.23 14.74 37.64
N SER A 300 -73.77 13.74 36.94
CA SER A 300 -73.12 12.45 36.71
C SER A 300 -71.99 12.50 35.69
N LEU A 301 -71.98 13.49 34.78
CA LEU A 301 -70.89 13.68 33.82
C LEU A 301 -69.57 13.86 34.55
N SER A 302 -68.50 13.16 34.15
CA SER A 302 -67.16 13.37 34.70
C SER A 302 -66.31 14.18 33.72
N PRO A 303 -65.79 15.36 34.10
CA PRO A 303 -64.89 16.12 33.24
C PRO A 303 -63.64 15.29 32.91
N PRO A 304 -63.32 15.05 31.63
CA PRO A 304 -62.17 14.24 31.27
C PRO A 304 -60.88 14.91 31.74
N SER A 305 -59.99 14.15 32.37
CA SER A 305 -58.79 14.71 33.03
C SER A 305 -57.76 15.26 32.04
N ARG A 306 -57.69 14.68 30.84
CA ARG A 306 -56.71 15.05 29.81
C ARG A 306 -57.21 16.09 28.80
N ASN A 307 -58.49 16.05 28.46
CA ASN A 307 -59.06 16.98 27.49
C ASN A 307 -59.63 18.24 28.17
N LYS A 308 -58.76 19.23 28.39
CA LYS A 308 -59.13 20.49 29.06
C LYS A 308 -60.25 21.26 28.35
N LYS A 309 -60.39 21.11 27.03
CA LYS A 309 -61.45 21.79 26.25
C LYS A 309 -62.82 21.20 26.61
N ILE A 310 -62.94 19.88 26.52
CA ILE A 310 -64.16 19.14 26.88
C ILE A 310 -64.49 19.33 28.38
N ALA A 311 -63.47 19.27 29.25
CA ALA A 311 -63.65 19.51 30.69
C ALA A 311 -64.19 20.92 31.01
N LYS A 312 -63.71 21.95 30.32
CA LYS A 312 -64.24 23.32 30.45
C LYS A 312 -65.68 23.42 29.98
N GLN A 313 -66.03 22.76 28.87
CA GLN A 313 -67.39 22.77 28.36
C GLN A 313 -68.36 22.04 29.30
N ILE A 314 -67.97 20.89 29.87
CA ILE A 314 -68.77 20.19 30.89
C ILE A 314 -68.98 21.07 32.14
N THR A 315 -67.92 21.76 32.59
CA THR A 315 -68.03 22.73 33.69
C THR A 315 -68.99 23.86 33.34
N HIS A 316 -68.95 24.37 32.11
CA HIS A 316 -69.86 25.42 31.66
C HIS A 316 -71.33 24.97 31.66
N VAL A 317 -71.63 23.74 31.20
CA VAL A 317 -73.01 23.18 31.27
C VAL A 317 -73.50 23.12 32.72
N ARG A 318 -72.63 22.74 33.67
CA ARG A 318 -72.97 22.73 35.11
C ARG A 318 -73.24 24.12 35.66
N THR A 319 -72.48 25.14 35.23
CA THR A 319 -72.71 26.54 35.62
C THR A 319 -74.03 27.07 35.05
N VAL A 320 -74.29 26.85 33.76
CA VAL A 320 -75.54 27.28 33.10
C VAL A 320 -76.77 26.62 33.74
N LEU A 321 -76.64 25.39 34.25
CA LEU A 321 -77.68 24.71 35.02
C LEU A 321 -77.95 25.35 36.40
N ALA A 322 -76.94 25.97 37.01
CA ALA A 322 -77.11 26.67 38.29
C ALA A 322 -77.82 28.03 38.14
N GLU A 323 -77.78 28.65 36.94
CA GLU A 323 -78.21 30.02 36.66
C GLU A 323 -79.71 30.17 36.26
N THR A 324 -80.62 29.33 36.78
CA THR A 324 -82.11 29.40 36.70
C THR A 324 -82.85 28.97 35.41
N ASN A 325 -84.05 28.40 35.62
CA ASN A 325 -84.93 27.62 34.72
C ASN A 325 -85.68 28.43 33.61
N THR A 326 -85.00 29.14 32.72
CA THR A 326 -85.66 29.83 31.59
C THR A 326 -85.49 29.12 30.25
N VAL A 327 -86.41 29.36 29.29
CA VAL A 327 -86.38 28.76 27.93
C VAL A 327 -85.10 29.13 27.17
N GLY A 328 -84.59 30.36 27.34
CA GLY A 328 -83.31 30.79 26.75
C GLY A 328 -82.11 30.00 27.27
N THR A 329 -82.17 29.53 28.52
CA THR A 329 -81.15 28.69 29.15
C THR A 329 -81.07 27.30 28.48
N MET A 330 -82.22 26.73 28.05
CA MET A 330 -82.26 25.39 27.43
C MET A 330 -81.66 25.35 26.02
N ALA A 331 -81.93 26.36 25.19
CA ALA A 331 -81.34 26.46 23.85
C ALA A 331 -79.80 26.63 23.92
N SER A 332 -79.31 27.41 24.89
CA SER A 332 -77.89 27.57 25.16
C SER A 332 -77.25 26.26 25.61
N MET A 333 -77.86 25.53 26.56
CA MET A 333 -77.39 24.21 26.98
C MET A 333 -77.31 23.22 25.83
N LEU A 334 -78.33 23.18 24.98
CA LEU A 334 -78.37 22.27 23.82
C LEU A 334 -77.18 22.52 22.87
N SER A 335 -76.92 23.79 22.55
CA SER A 335 -75.78 24.19 21.71
C SER A 335 -74.43 23.78 22.33
N VAL A 336 -74.26 23.97 23.64
CA VAL A 336 -73.03 23.57 24.34
C VAL A 336 -72.87 22.05 24.32
N ILE A 337 -73.93 21.28 24.56
CA ILE A 337 -73.90 19.80 24.53
C ILE A 337 -73.58 19.29 23.13
N ASP A 338 -74.19 19.86 22.09
CA ASP A 338 -73.85 19.52 20.70
C ASP A 338 -72.38 19.76 20.39
N GLY A 339 -71.83 20.89 20.87
CA GLY A 339 -70.41 21.18 20.77
C GLY A 339 -69.52 20.18 21.54
N ILE A 340 -69.96 19.71 22.71
CA ILE A 340 -69.23 18.68 23.48
C ILE A 340 -69.23 17.36 22.73
N VAL A 341 -70.39 16.89 22.26
CA VAL A 341 -70.53 15.61 21.54
C VAL A 341 -69.64 15.61 20.30
N SER A 342 -69.70 16.67 19.49
CA SER A 342 -68.85 16.79 18.29
C SER A 342 -67.35 16.79 18.61
N HIS A 343 -66.91 17.48 19.67
CA HIS A 343 -65.50 17.44 20.09
C HIS A 343 -65.07 16.07 20.61
N ILE A 344 -65.95 15.35 21.33
CA ILE A 344 -65.67 13.98 21.79
C ILE A 344 -65.47 13.06 20.59
N GLU A 345 -66.40 13.05 19.64
CA GLU A 345 -66.34 12.20 18.44
C GLU A 345 -65.07 12.47 17.62
N THR A 346 -64.74 13.74 17.44
CA THR A 346 -63.49 14.17 16.78
C THR A 346 -62.27 13.65 17.54
N ARG A 347 -62.22 13.85 18.86
CA ARG A 347 -61.08 13.44 19.69
C ARG A 347 -60.89 11.92 19.71
N VAL A 348 -61.97 11.14 19.78
CA VAL A 348 -61.90 9.67 19.70
C VAL A 348 -61.32 9.23 18.35
N THR A 349 -61.71 9.90 17.26
CA THR A 349 -61.16 9.64 15.92
C THR A 349 -59.67 9.98 15.85
N GLU A 350 -59.25 11.13 16.38
CA GLU A 350 -57.83 11.52 16.48
C GLU A 350 -57.03 10.49 17.26
N ILE A 351 -57.52 10.05 18.43
CA ILE A 351 -56.85 9.02 19.24
C ILE A 351 -56.66 7.73 18.46
N ASN A 352 -57.68 7.26 17.74
CA ASN A 352 -57.56 6.05 16.92
C ASN A 352 -56.50 6.22 15.82
N ASN A 353 -56.47 7.39 15.17
CA ASN A 353 -55.48 7.69 14.13
C ASN A 353 -54.06 7.77 14.69
N ASP A 354 -53.89 8.38 15.87
CA ASP A 354 -52.59 8.48 16.54
C ASP A 354 -52.06 7.10 16.93
N VAL A 355 -52.89 6.24 17.52
CA VAL A 355 -52.51 4.87 17.87
C VAL A 355 -52.17 4.06 16.61
N ALA A 356 -53.01 4.12 15.57
CA ALA A 356 -52.75 3.40 14.32
C ALA A 356 -51.44 3.84 13.65
N ARG A 357 -51.14 5.15 13.67
CA ARG A 357 -49.86 5.67 13.15
C ARG A 357 -48.67 5.14 13.95
N MET A 358 -48.74 5.19 15.28
CA MET A 358 -47.67 4.65 16.14
C MET A 358 -47.44 3.15 15.90
N GLU A 359 -48.49 2.36 15.74
CA GLU A 359 -48.38 0.92 15.41
C GLU A 359 -47.73 0.72 14.04
N SER A 360 -48.18 1.48 13.04
CA SER A 360 -47.62 1.43 11.69
C SER A 360 -46.13 1.77 11.68
N ASP A 361 -45.73 2.88 12.30
CA ASP A 361 -44.34 3.33 12.34
C ASP A 361 -43.43 2.32 13.07
N LEU A 362 -43.93 1.74 14.16
CA LEU A 362 -43.22 0.72 14.92
C LEU A 362 -43.03 -0.57 14.11
N ASN A 363 -44.07 -1.02 13.41
CA ASN A 363 -44.01 -2.20 12.55
C ASN A 363 -43.09 -1.99 11.35
N ASP A 364 -43.15 -0.82 10.71
CA ASP A 364 -42.24 -0.43 9.63
C ASP A 364 -40.78 -0.45 10.07
N ASN A 365 -40.49 0.08 11.26
CA ASN A 365 -39.13 0.07 11.81
C ASN A 365 -38.68 -1.34 12.19
N LYS A 366 -39.57 -2.18 12.74
CA LYS A 366 -39.27 -3.61 13.03
C LYS A 366 -38.94 -4.37 11.75
N GLY A 367 -39.74 -4.22 10.70
CA GLY A 367 -39.46 -4.86 9.40
C GLY A 367 -38.16 -4.39 8.76
N LYS A 368 -37.84 -3.08 8.85
CA LYS A 368 -36.54 -2.55 8.37
C LYS A 368 -35.38 -3.10 9.18
N ARG A 369 -35.52 -3.18 10.51
CA ARG A 369 -34.49 -3.79 11.38
C ARG A 369 -34.21 -5.23 10.99
N GLU A 370 -35.25 -6.06 10.83
CA GLU A 370 -35.11 -7.46 10.44
C GLU A 370 -34.41 -7.62 9.09
N SER A 371 -34.81 -6.83 8.08
CA SER A 371 -34.12 -6.82 6.78
C SER A 371 -32.64 -6.42 6.89
N TRP A 372 -32.32 -5.45 7.76
CA TRP A 372 -30.91 -5.06 7.97
C TRP A 372 -30.14 -6.07 8.81
N GLN A 373 -30.79 -6.82 9.70
CA GLN A 373 -30.17 -7.91 10.44
C GLN A 373 -29.67 -9.01 9.50
N GLU A 374 -30.50 -9.42 8.53
CA GLU A 374 -30.11 -10.39 7.49
C GLU A 374 -28.92 -9.84 6.67
N LYS A 375 -29.02 -8.58 6.20
CA LYS A 375 -27.94 -7.95 5.42
C LYS A 375 -26.63 -7.83 6.20
N VAL A 376 -26.68 -7.62 7.51
CA VAL A 376 -25.47 -7.60 8.34
C VAL A 376 -24.77 -8.95 8.29
N VAL A 377 -25.51 -10.05 8.43
CA VAL A 377 -24.94 -11.40 8.34
C VAL A 377 -24.35 -11.64 6.96
N ASP A 378 -25.13 -11.43 5.90
CA ASP A 378 -24.70 -11.69 4.52
C ASP A 378 -23.46 -10.88 4.13
N LEU A 379 -23.42 -9.59 4.48
CA LEU A 379 -22.32 -8.70 4.12
C LEU A 379 -21.09 -8.92 5.01
N SER A 380 -21.26 -9.31 6.27
CA SER A 380 -20.15 -9.75 7.12
C SER A 380 -19.51 -11.03 6.58
N ASP A 381 -20.31 -12.03 6.20
CA ASP A 381 -19.79 -13.27 5.60
C ASP A 381 -19.07 -12.98 4.27
N ALA A 382 -19.60 -12.06 3.46
CA ALA A 382 -18.95 -11.61 2.24
C ALA A 382 -17.60 -10.92 2.51
N ALA A 383 -17.52 -10.10 3.56
CA ALA A 383 -16.28 -9.44 3.99
C ALA A 383 -15.23 -10.46 4.45
N ASP A 384 -15.62 -11.45 5.25
CA ASP A 384 -14.73 -12.53 5.72
C ASP A 384 -14.25 -13.39 4.55
N LYS A 385 -15.13 -13.71 3.60
CA LYS A 385 -14.75 -14.41 2.37
C LYS A 385 -13.76 -13.62 1.53
N ALA A 386 -13.96 -12.31 1.40
CA ALA A 386 -13.04 -11.43 0.68
C ALA A 386 -11.69 -11.30 1.39
N GLU A 387 -11.68 -11.25 2.73
CA GLU A 387 -10.45 -11.27 3.55
C GLU A 387 -9.66 -12.56 3.32
N ASN A 388 -10.32 -13.71 3.39
CA ASN A 388 -9.68 -15.01 3.13
C ASN A 388 -9.09 -15.09 1.70
N LYS A 389 -9.79 -14.54 0.70
CA LYS A 389 -9.30 -14.44 -0.68
C LYS A 389 -8.07 -13.53 -0.77
N MET A 390 -8.10 -12.37 -0.12
CA MET A 390 -6.96 -11.44 -0.06
C MET A 390 -5.74 -12.09 0.60
N ASN A 391 -5.94 -12.74 1.75
CA ASN A 391 -4.87 -13.42 2.48
C ASN A 391 -4.25 -14.57 1.67
N SER A 392 -5.09 -15.37 1.01
CA SER A 392 -4.64 -16.45 0.13
C SER A 392 -3.84 -15.92 -1.06
N ALA A 393 -4.31 -14.86 -1.72
CA ALA A 393 -3.57 -14.21 -2.80
C ALA A 393 -2.27 -13.58 -2.29
N GLY A 394 -2.26 -13.02 -1.08
CA GLY A 394 -1.10 -12.43 -0.43
C GLY A 394 0.00 -13.46 -0.16
N LEU A 395 -0.36 -14.66 0.30
CA LEU A 395 0.58 -15.76 0.53
C LEU A 395 1.22 -16.24 -0.77
N VAL A 396 0.41 -16.47 -1.82
CA VAL A 396 0.93 -16.84 -3.15
C VAL A 396 1.86 -15.77 -3.70
N ARG A 397 1.48 -14.50 -3.54
CA ARG A 397 2.33 -13.37 -3.95
C ARG A 397 3.67 -13.37 -3.21
N GLN A 398 3.66 -13.54 -1.89
CA GLN A 398 4.89 -13.55 -1.09
C GLN A 398 5.82 -14.69 -1.49
N GLN A 399 5.26 -15.89 -1.70
CA GLN A 399 6.02 -17.05 -2.15
C GLN A 399 6.70 -16.80 -3.51
N LEU A 400 5.93 -16.33 -4.49
CA LEU A 400 6.46 -16.01 -5.83
C LEU A 400 7.40 -14.81 -5.81
N GLY A 401 7.21 -13.87 -4.89
CA GLY A 401 8.12 -12.74 -4.68
C GLY A 401 9.48 -13.19 -4.17
N GLY A 402 9.51 -14.16 -3.26
CA GLY A 402 10.73 -14.81 -2.80
C GLY A 402 11.45 -15.54 -3.94
N ASP A 403 10.73 -16.35 -4.72
CA ASP A 403 11.31 -17.06 -5.88
C ASP A 403 11.86 -16.07 -6.93
N HIS A 404 11.11 -15.03 -7.27
CA HIS A 404 11.57 -13.96 -8.16
C HIS A 404 12.87 -13.32 -7.67
N LEU A 405 12.97 -12.95 -6.39
CA LEU A 405 14.18 -12.34 -5.83
C LEU A 405 15.38 -13.27 -5.93
N VAL A 406 15.22 -14.55 -5.59
CA VAL A 406 16.30 -15.55 -5.69
C VAL A 406 16.74 -15.71 -7.14
N LYS A 407 15.80 -15.87 -8.08
CA LYS A 407 16.14 -16.05 -9.50
C LYS A 407 16.77 -14.81 -10.13
N GLN A 408 16.30 -13.62 -9.75
CA GLN A 408 16.90 -12.37 -10.20
C GLN A 408 18.33 -12.24 -9.67
N GLN A 409 18.55 -12.51 -8.39
CA GLN A 409 19.87 -12.45 -7.78
C GLN A 409 20.82 -13.50 -8.40
N ASP A 410 20.34 -14.74 -8.60
CA ASP A 410 21.11 -15.79 -9.27
C ASP A 410 21.57 -15.33 -10.67
N TYR A 411 20.69 -14.69 -11.45
CA TYR A 411 21.06 -14.13 -12.75
C TYR A 411 22.08 -13.00 -12.61
N GLU A 412 21.84 -12.00 -11.76
CA GLU A 412 22.74 -10.85 -11.59
C GLU A 412 24.15 -11.27 -11.15
N ASP A 413 24.25 -12.20 -10.19
CA ASP A 413 25.53 -12.72 -9.68
C ASP A 413 26.30 -13.51 -10.75
N ASN A 414 25.61 -14.29 -11.59
CA ASN A 414 26.24 -15.06 -12.66
C ASN A 414 26.54 -14.21 -13.90
N HIS A 415 25.70 -13.22 -14.22
CA HIS A 415 25.82 -12.41 -15.43
C HIS A 415 27.10 -11.55 -15.40
N ALA A 416 27.47 -11.02 -14.24
CA ALA A 416 28.74 -10.31 -14.09
C ALA A 416 29.95 -11.20 -14.45
N THR A 417 29.94 -12.44 -13.96
CA THR A 417 30.98 -13.44 -14.27
C THR A 417 30.94 -13.84 -15.75
N PHE A 418 29.74 -14.00 -16.32
CA PHE A 418 29.54 -14.30 -17.73
C PHE A 418 30.18 -13.26 -18.64
N LEU A 419 30.01 -11.96 -18.37
CA LEU A 419 30.57 -10.88 -19.19
C LEU A 419 32.09 -10.96 -19.27
N ASP A 420 32.75 -11.18 -18.13
CA ASP A 420 34.21 -11.31 -18.05
C ASP A 420 34.72 -12.56 -18.77
N GLU A 421 34.06 -13.70 -18.58
CA GLU A 421 34.43 -14.97 -19.21
C GLU A 421 34.20 -14.95 -20.73
N ALA A 422 33.09 -14.37 -21.19
CA ALA A 422 32.77 -14.22 -22.60
C ALA A 422 33.79 -13.31 -23.31
N GLU A 423 34.20 -12.22 -22.67
CA GLU A 423 35.26 -11.35 -23.22
C GLU A 423 36.60 -12.10 -23.30
N LYS A 424 36.96 -12.83 -22.25
CA LYS A 424 38.18 -13.65 -22.22
C LYS A 424 38.20 -14.70 -23.33
N LEU A 425 37.11 -15.46 -23.50
CA LEU A 425 36.98 -16.46 -24.56
C LEU A 425 37.03 -15.82 -25.96
N THR A 426 36.45 -14.63 -26.13
CA THR A 426 36.53 -13.85 -27.37
C THR A 426 37.98 -13.46 -27.72
N ARG A 427 38.75 -12.98 -26.73
CA ARG A 427 40.17 -12.64 -26.91
C ARG A 427 41.00 -13.89 -27.26
N GLN A 428 40.73 -15.01 -26.61
CA GLN A 428 41.40 -16.29 -26.88
C GLN A 428 41.09 -16.83 -28.29
N SER A 429 39.81 -16.83 -28.68
CA SER A 429 39.37 -17.22 -30.01
C SER A 429 40.03 -16.37 -31.10
N THR A 430 40.10 -15.05 -30.90
CA THR A 430 40.79 -14.12 -31.81
C THR A 430 42.28 -14.45 -31.92
N ALA A 431 42.95 -14.74 -30.81
CA ALA A 431 44.37 -15.11 -30.81
C ALA A 431 44.63 -16.42 -31.56
N ILE A 432 43.79 -17.43 -31.35
CA ILE A 432 43.87 -18.71 -32.07
C ILE A 432 43.65 -18.51 -33.56
N ALA A 433 42.64 -17.75 -33.97
CA ALA A 433 42.37 -17.46 -35.39
C ALA A 433 43.57 -16.81 -36.09
N VAL A 434 44.24 -15.86 -35.42
CA VAL A 434 45.47 -15.23 -35.94
C VAL A 434 46.61 -16.24 -36.08
N ILE A 435 46.78 -17.16 -35.13
CA ILE A 435 47.85 -18.18 -35.18
C ILE A 435 47.55 -19.23 -36.25
N LEU A 436 46.31 -19.72 -36.33
CA LEU A 436 45.86 -20.64 -37.37
C LEU A 436 46.07 -20.06 -38.77
N LYS A 437 45.75 -18.77 -38.96
CA LYS A 437 46.03 -18.09 -40.22
C LYS A 437 47.50 -18.18 -40.59
N LYS A 438 48.42 -17.87 -39.67
CA LYS A 438 49.86 -17.97 -39.92
C LYS A 438 50.32 -19.40 -40.21
N ILE A 439 49.75 -20.39 -39.53
CA ILE A 439 50.06 -21.80 -39.78
C ILE A 439 49.60 -22.19 -41.20
N ASN A 440 48.38 -21.82 -41.58
CA ASN A 440 47.86 -22.07 -42.93
C ASN A 440 48.68 -21.34 -44.02
N ASP A 441 49.09 -20.09 -43.75
CA ASP A 441 49.96 -19.32 -44.64
C ASP A 441 51.35 -19.99 -44.77
N ALA A 442 51.87 -20.61 -43.70
CA ALA A 442 53.12 -21.37 -43.73
C ALA A 442 52.99 -22.65 -44.55
N ILE A 443 51.92 -23.43 -44.34
CA ILE A 443 51.65 -24.66 -45.08
C ILE A 443 51.51 -24.35 -46.58
N SER A 444 50.75 -23.30 -46.94
CA SER A 444 50.51 -22.90 -48.33
C SER A 444 51.79 -22.46 -49.06
N GLN A 445 52.78 -21.93 -48.33
CA GLN A 445 54.09 -21.57 -48.91
C GLN A 445 54.96 -22.80 -49.21
N CYS A 446 54.61 -23.97 -48.69
CA CYS A 446 55.36 -25.22 -48.84
C CYS A 446 54.73 -26.24 -49.79
N GLY A 447 53.70 -25.85 -50.55
CA GLY A 447 53.03 -26.68 -51.56
C GLY A 447 51.76 -27.32 -51.05
#